data_AF-A0A5C6UBQ9-F1
#
_entry.id   AF-A0A5C6UBQ9-F1
#
_cell.length_a   1.000
_cell.length_b   1.000
_cell.length_c   1.000
_cell.angle_alpha   90.00
_cell.angle_beta   90.00
_cell.angle_gamma   90.00
#
_symmetry.space_group_name_H-M   'P 1'
#
loop_
_entity.id
_entity.type
_entity.pdbx_description
1 polymer ?
#
loop_
_entity_poly.entity_id
_entity_poly.type
_entity_poly.pdbx_seq_one_letter_code
_entity_poly.pdbx_strand_id
1 'polypeptide(L)'
;MERPLILAIVDPGLRAILAAYLTMAGETPISTADHLDPTLNAALRNSAILVIEETLIASQPRDWTETLHDQCWTGWHIIITHTLVELVPETQGVALVHRRQAPAAIPPIIDRWRRELAV
;
A
#
# COMPACT_ATOMS: atom_id res chain seq x y z
N MET A 1 16.24 5.26 -9.06
CA MET A 1 15.69 3.89 -8.95
C MET A 1 14.23 4.02 -8.61
N GLU A 2 13.36 3.35 -9.35
CA GLU A 2 11.93 3.33 -9.04
C GLU A 2 11.68 2.54 -7.75
N ARG A 3 10.95 3.13 -6.80
CA ARG A 3 10.52 2.47 -5.55
C ARG A 3 9.73 1.19 -5.86
N PRO A 4 10.03 0.02 -5.29
CA PRO A 4 9.22 -1.17 -5.56
C PRO A 4 7.77 -1.01 -5.08
N LEU A 5 6.82 -1.68 -5.74
CA LEU A 5 5.43 -1.74 -5.29
C LEU A 5 5.17 -3.08 -4.61
N ILE A 6 4.54 -3.04 -3.44
CA ILE A 6 4.17 -4.23 -2.69
C ILE A 6 2.66 -4.23 -2.47
N LEU A 7 2.01 -5.33 -2.85
CA LEU A 7 0.60 -5.60 -2.55
C LEU A 7 0.53 -6.62 -1.43
N ALA A 8 0.31 -6.17 -0.20
CA ALA A 8 0.02 -7.02 0.94
C ALA A 8 -1.50 -7.08 1.15
N ILE A 9 -2.13 -8.07 0.51
CA ILE A 9 -3.59 -8.14 0.37
C ILE A 9 -4.00 -9.57 0.65
N VAL A 10 -4.80 -9.82 1.69
CA VAL A 10 -5.25 -11.16 2.10
C VAL A 10 -6.24 -11.71 1.09
N ASP A 11 -7.15 -10.87 0.58
CA ASP A 11 -8.17 -11.28 -0.37
C ASP A 11 -7.55 -11.59 -1.74
N PRO A 12 -7.63 -12.84 -2.21
CA PRO A 12 -6.96 -13.25 -3.44
C PRO A 12 -7.58 -12.61 -4.68
N GLY A 13 -8.88 -12.31 -4.68
CA GLY A 13 -9.57 -11.70 -5.81
C GLY A 13 -9.18 -10.24 -6.01
N LEU A 14 -9.22 -9.46 -4.94
CA LEU A 14 -8.77 -8.08 -4.90
C LEU A 14 -7.28 -7.99 -5.24
N ARG A 15 -6.44 -8.87 -4.69
CA ARG A 15 -5.00 -8.91 -4.97
C ARG A 15 -4.74 -9.13 -6.46
N ALA A 16 -5.41 -10.10 -7.07
CA ALA A 16 -5.27 -10.40 -8.49
C ALA A 16 -5.76 -9.24 -9.37
N ILE A 17 -6.91 -8.64 -9.04
CA ILE A 17 -7.45 -7.49 -9.78
C ILE A 17 -6.49 -6.30 -9.71
N LEU A 18 -6.00 -5.95 -8.52
CA LEU A 18 -5.08 -4.83 -8.36
C LEU A 18 -3.75 -5.07 -9.07
N ALA A 19 -3.19 -6.28 -8.97
CA ALA A 19 -1.98 -6.65 -9.70
C ALA A 19 -2.18 -6.46 -11.21
N ALA A 20 -3.29 -6.92 -11.78
CA ALA A 20 -3.60 -6.76 -13.20
C ALA A 20 -3.73 -5.29 -13.62
N TYR A 21 -4.46 -4.46 -12.85
CA TYR A 21 -4.62 -3.03 -13.14
C TYR A 21 -3.29 -2.29 -13.10
N LEU A 22 -2.43 -2.59 -12.11
CA LEU A 22 -1.11 -2.01 -12.00
C LEU A 22 -0.19 -2.46 -13.14
N THR A 23 -0.22 -3.73 -13.53
CA THR A 23 0.50 -4.22 -14.71
C THR A 23 0.07 -3.53 -16.00
N MET A 24 -1.24 -3.29 -16.19
CA MET A 24 -1.72 -2.51 -17.33
C MET A 24 -1.26 -1.04 -17.29
N ALA A 25 -1.02 -0.49 -16.10
CA ALA A 25 -0.45 0.83 -15.90
C ALA A 25 1.09 0.87 -16.02
N GLY A 26 1.73 -0.26 -16.38
CA GLY A 26 3.19 -0.37 -16.53
C GLY A 26 3.95 -0.71 -15.24
N GLU A 27 3.25 -0.97 -14.14
CA GLU A 27 3.85 -1.31 -12.85
C GLU A 27 4.02 -2.83 -12.68
N THR A 28 5.05 -3.27 -11.96
CA THR A 28 5.27 -4.70 -11.66
C THR A 28 5.28 -4.93 -10.15
N PRO A 29 4.10 -5.07 -9.51
CA PRO A 29 4.01 -5.22 -8.06
C PRO A 29 4.45 -6.60 -7.57
N ILE A 30 5.11 -6.63 -6.41
CA ILE A 30 5.34 -7.84 -5.62
C ILE A 30 4.06 -8.11 -4.82
N SER A 31 3.43 -9.26 -5.04
CA SER A 31 2.16 -9.60 -4.39
C SER A 31 2.35 -10.64 -3.30
N THR A 32 1.81 -10.38 -2.11
CA THR A 32 1.83 -11.29 -0.96
C THR A 32 0.52 -11.18 -0.16
N ALA A 33 0.26 -12.18 0.68
CA ALA A 33 -0.84 -12.17 1.64
C ALA A 33 -0.42 -11.59 3.00
N ASP A 34 0.86 -11.30 3.20
CA ASP A 34 1.44 -10.87 4.47
C ASP A 34 2.50 -9.78 4.22
N HIS A 35 2.34 -8.59 4.76
CA HIS A 35 3.32 -7.50 4.61
C HIS A 35 4.61 -7.75 5.41
N LEU A 36 4.61 -8.73 6.32
CA LEU A 36 5.78 -9.18 7.06
C LEU A 36 6.42 -10.43 6.47
N ASP A 37 6.00 -10.84 5.26
CA ASP A 37 6.58 -11.97 4.53
C ASP A 37 8.12 -11.91 4.58
N PRO A 38 8.79 -12.99 5.05
CA PRO A 38 10.24 -12.99 5.25
C PRO A 38 11.04 -12.80 3.96
N THR A 39 10.43 -12.99 2.79
CA THR A 39 11.03 -12.68 1.50
C THR A 39 11.14 -11.18 1.23
N LEU A 40 10.33 -10.36 1.92
CA LEU A 40 10.36 -8.89 1.89
C LEU A 40 11.39 -8.37 2.89
N ASN A 41 12.67 -8.38 2.51
CA ASN A 41 13.74 -7.92 3.37
C ASN A 41 13.60 -6.42 3.77
N ALA A 42 14.36 -6.01 4.80
CA ALA A 42 14.27 -4.66 5.34
C ALA A 42 14.58 -3.54 4.33
N ALA A 43 15.53 -3.75 3.41
CA ALA A 43 15.86 -2.75 2.40
C ALA A 43 14.68 -2.52 1.43
N LEU A 44 13.97 -3.59 1.08
CA LEU A 44 12.78 -3.52 0.24
C LEU A 44 11.65 -2.77 0.95
N ARG A 45 11.33 -3.13 2.21
CA ARG A 45 10.27 -2.47 2.99
C ARG A 45 10.50 -0.96 3.19
N ASN A 46 11.75 -0.55 3.39
CA ASN A 46 12.10 0.86 3.55
C ASN A 46 11.98 1.69 2.26
N SER A 47 12.13 1.06 1.09
CA SER A 47 12.16 1.76 -0.19
C SER A 47 10.87 1.64 -0.99
N ALA A 48 9.99 0.70 -0.64
CA ALA A 48 8.77 0.42 -1.38
C ALA A 48 7.63 1.42 -1.10
N ILE A 49 6.68 1.44 -2.03
CA ILE A 49 5.31 1.89 -1.78
C ILE A 49 4.50 0.64 -1.40
N LEU A 50 3.93 0.65 -0.19
CA LEU A 50 3.10 -0.43 0.31
C LEU A 50 1.63 -0.15 0.00
N VAL A 51 0.96 -1.12 -0.62
CA VAL A 51 -0.49 -1.19 -0.69
C VAL A 51 -0.94 -2.33 0.22
N ILE A 52 -1.72 -2.03 1.25
CA ILE A 52 -2.05 -2.98 2.31
C ILE A 52 -3.54 -2.98 2.63
N GLU A 53 -4.12 -4.17 2.87
CA GLU A 53 -5.46 -4.28 3.47
C GLU A 53 -5.44 -3.95 4.96
N GLU A 54 -6.42 -3.17 5.43
CA GLU A 54 -6.52 -2.77 6.84
C GLU A 54 -6.51 -3.96 7.83
N THR A 55 -6.98 -5.14 7.40
CA THR A 55 -7.02 -6.35 8.24
C THR A 55 -5.64 -6.90 8.59
N LEU A 56 -4.59 -6.48 7.88
CA LEU A 56 -3.20 -6.83 8.18
C LEU A 56 -2.54 -5.88 9.18
N ILE A 57 -3.22 -4.79 9.57
CA ILE A 57 -2.69 -3.82 10.52
C ILE A 57 -3.31 -4.10 11.89
N ALA A 58 -2.52 -4.69 12.80
CA ALA A 58 -2.97 -5.15 14.11
C ALA A 58 -3.13 -4.02 15.15
N SER A 59 -3.82 -2.93 14.78
CA SER A 59 -4.11 -1.79 15.67
C SER A 59 -5.38 -1.02 15.26
N GLN A 60 -5.79 -0.05 16.07
CA GLN A 60 -6.94 0.80 15.75
C GLN A 60 -6.57 1.78 14.62
N PRO A 61 -7.54 2.27 13.81
CA PRO A 61 -7.25 3.13 12.65
C PRO A 61 -6.33 4.31 12.94
N ARG A 62 -6.54 5.01 14.06
CA ARG A 62 -5.71 6.16 14.47
C ARG A 62 -4.23 5.83 14.68
N ASP A 63 -3.90 4.56 14.91
CA ASP A 63 -2.56 4.08 15.27
C ASP A 63 -1.89 3.34 14.09
N TRP A 64 -2.56 3.21 12.94
CA TRP A 64 -2.08 2.39 11.80
C TRP A 64 -0.74 2.85 11.25
N THR A 65 -0.54 4.15 11.06
CA THR A 65 0.71 4.69 10.51
C THR A 65 1.89 4.43 11.45
N GLU A 66 1.71 4.63 12.76
CA GLU A 66 2.72 4.33 13.78
C GLU A 66 3.01 2.83 13.84
N THR A 67 1.97 1.99 13.80
CA THR A 67 2.11 0.53 13.79
C THR A 67 2.90 0.03 12.58
N LEU A 68 2.65 0.57 11.39
CA LEU A 68 3.41 0.24 10.18
C LEU A 68 4.87 0.71 10.31
N HIS A 69 5.09 1.91 10.85
CA HIS A 69 6.42 2.44 11.09
C HIS A 69 7.24 1.53 12.02
N ASP A 70 6.65 1.10 13.14
CA ASP A 70 7.26 0.16 14.10
C ASP A 70 7.60 -1.20 13.47
N GLN A 71 6.88 -1.57 12.40
CA GLN A 71 7.13 -2.76 11.60
C GLN A 71 8.11 -2.53 10.44
N CYS A 72 8.89 -1.44 10.52
CA CYS A 72 9.90 -1.03 9.54
C CYS A 72 9.32 -0.60 8.18
N TRP A 73 8.07 -0.13 8.13
CA TRP A 73 7.49 0.53 6.97
C TRP A 73 7.55 2.04 7.15
N THR A 74 8.66 2.61 6.70
CA THR A 74 8.98 4.04 6.87
C THR A 74 8.61 4.89 5.66
N GLY A 75 8.04 4.26 4.63
CA GLY A 75 7.82 4.82 3.31
C GLY A 75 6.40 5.33 3.08
N TRP A 76 5.89 5.07 1.88
CA TRP A 76 4.58 5.51 1.44
C TRP A 76 3.58 4.36 1.47
N HIS A 77 2.40 4.60 2.01
CA HIS A 77 1.41 3.57 2.32
C HIS A 77 0.05 3.92 1.76
N ILE A 78 -0.56 3.00 1.02
CA ILE A 78 -1.95 3.05 0.58
C ILE A 78 -2.69 1.98 1.37
N ILE A 79 -3.56 2.40 2.29
CA ILE A 79 -4.33 1.50 3.13
C ILE A 79 -5.72 1.31 2.51
N ILE A 80 -6.05 0.06 2.19
CA ILE A 80 -7.34 -0.33 1.64
C ILE A 80 -8.29 -0.63 2.80
N THR A 81 -9.39 0.14 2.88
CA THR A 81 -10.34 0.09 4.00
C THR A 81 -11.73 -0.41 3.58
N HIS A 82 -12.43 -1.13 4.46
CA HIS A 82 -13.83 -1.53 4.22
C HIS A 82 -14.81 -0.41 4.60
N THR A 83 -14.42 0.44 5.53
CA THR A 83 -15.14 1.64 5.94
C THR A 83 -14.18 2.82 5.87
N LEU A 84 -14.58 3.88 5.17
CA LEU A 84 -13.83 5.15 5.22
C LEU A 84 -14.06 5.75 6.61
N VAL A 85 -13.20 5.37 7.54
CA VAL A 85 -13.17 5.95 8.87
C VAL A 85 -12.36 7.24 8.76
N GLU A 86 -12.96 8.40 9.04
CA GLU A 86 -12.34 9.74 9.01
C GLU A 86 -11.24 9.94 10.10
N LEU A 87 -10.64 8.85 10.61
CA LEU A 87 -9.71 8.87 11.74
C LEU A 87 -8.24 8.69 11.36
N VAL A 88 -7.93 8.29 10.12
CA VAL A 88 -6.53 8.26 9.66
C VAL A 88 -6.26 9.56 8.93
N PRO A 89 -5.36 10.42 9.44
CA PRO A 89 -4.99 11.63 8.73
C PRO A 89 -4.32 11.24 7.41
N GLU A 90 -4.91 11.64 6.28
CA GLU A 90 -4.21 11.62 5.00
C GLU A 90 -3.05 12.62 5.08
N THR A 91 -1.83 12.10 5.20
CA THR A 91 -0.60 12.90 5.23
C THR A 91 0.19 12.71 3.94
N GLN A 92 1.26 13.48 3.76
CA GLN A 92 2.26 13.13 2.75
C GLN A 92 2.76 11.69 3.03
N GLY A 93 2.63 10.82 2.03
CA GLY A 93 3.02 9.42 2.13
C GLY A 93 2.00 8.46 2.75
N VAL A 94 0.78 8.90 3.10
CA VAL A 94 -0.29 7.99 3.53
C VAL A 94 -1.60 8.33 2.80
N ALA A 95 -2.20 7.34 2.14
CA ALA A 95 -3.50 7.47 1.49
C ALA A 95 -4.46 6.39 1.98
N LEU A 96 -5.72 6.74 2.18
CA LEU A 96 -6.80 5.81 2.44
C LEU A 96 -7.62 5.59 1.18
N VAL A 97 -7.93 4.34 0.86
CA VAL A 97 -8.75 4.00 -0.29
C VAL A 97 -9.81 2.98 0.10
N HIS A 98 -11.07 3.31 -0.18
CA HIS A 98 -12.15 2.35 0.04
C HIS A 98 -11.99 1.15 -0.89
N ARG A 99 -12.16 -0.06 -0.35
CA ARG A 99 -12.00 -1.35 -1.05
C ARG A 99 -12.65 -1.39 -2.43
N ARG A 100 -13.91 -0.93 -2.54
CA ARG A 100 -14.66 -0.96 -3.81
C ARG A 100 -14.09 -0.05 -4.90
N GLN A 101 -13.31 0.96 -4.52
CA GLN A 101 -12.72 1.94 -5.42
C GLN A 101 -11.24 1.65 -5.69
N ALA A 102 -10.62 0.74 -4.93
CA ALA A 102 -9.19 0.45 -5.00
C ALA A 102 -8.65 0.24 -6.42
N PRO A 103 -9.27 -0.57 -7.30
CA PRO A 103 -8.73 -0.77 -8.65
C PRO A 103 -8.62 0.50 -9.50
N ALA A 104 -9.55 1.45 -9.32
CA ALA A 104 -9.57 2.71 -10.08
C ALA A 104 -8.77 3.82 -9.39
N ALA A 105 -8.72 3.84 -8.06
CA ALA A 105 -8.12 4.92 -7.29
C ALA A 105 -6.62 4.73 -7.05
N ILE A 106 -6.13 3.49 -6.92
CA ILE A 106 -4.75 3.22 -6.54
C ILE A 106 -3.73 3.56 -7.64
N PRO A 107 -3.94 3.18 -8.93
CA PRO A 107 -3.00 3.54 -10.00
C PRO A 107 -2.68 5.04 -10.12
N PRO A 108 -3.66 5.97 -10.14
CA PRO A 108 -3.34 7.40 -10.24
C PRO A 108 -2.65 7.96 -8.99
N ILE A 109 -2.90 7.39 -7.80
CA ILE A 109 -2.16 7.76 -6.58
C ILE A 109 -0.68 7.41 -6.75
N ILE A 110 -0.40 6.17 -7.18
CA ILE A 110 0.97 5.70 -7.42
C ILE A 110 1.66 6.56 -8.48
N ASP A 111 1.02 6.83 -9.61
CA ASP A 111 1.61 7.65 -10.69
C ASP A 111 1.91 9.10 -10.26
N ARG A 112 1.03 9.72 -9.46
CA ARG A 112 1.31 11.03 -8.85
C ARG A 112 2.55 10.95 -7.96
N TRP A 113 2.55 9.96 -7.07
CA TRP A 113 3.61 9.70 -6.12
C TRP A 113 4.98 9.46 -6.79
N ARG A 114 5.02 8.63 -7.84
CA ARG A 114 6.21 8.40 -8.65
C ARG A 114 6.84 9.71 -9.15
N ARG A 115 6.00 10.63 -9.63
CA ARG A 115 6.44 11.93 -10.16
C ARG A 115 6.96 12.86 -9.08
N GLU A 116 6.33 12.88 -7.91
CA GLU A 116 6.78 13.68 -6.76
C GLU A 116 8.16 13.26 -6.24
N LEU A 117 8.47 11.96 -6.29
CA LEU A 117 9.76 11.40 -5.83
C LEU A 117 10.90 11.47 -6.85
N ALA A 118 10.59 11.78 -8.11
CA ALA A 118 11.57 11.91 -9.18
C ALA A 118 12.22 13.31 -9.22
N VAL A 119 11.69 14.26 -8.43
CA VAL A 119 12.18 15.62 -8.22
C VAL A 119 13.07 15.68 -6.99
#